data_AF-A0A351BFX9-F1
#
_entry.id   AF-A0A351BFX9-F1
#
_cell.length_a   1.000
_cell.length_b   1.000
_cell.length_c   1.000
_cell.angle_alpha   90.00
_cell.angle_beta   90.00
_cell.angle_gamma   90.00
#
_symmetry.space_group_name_H-M   'P 1'
#
loop_
_entity.id
_entity.type
_entity.pdbx_description
1 polymer ?
#
loop_
_entity_poly.entity_id
_entity_poly.type
_entity_poly.pdbx_seq_one_letter_code
_entity_poly.pdbx_strand_id
1 'polypeptide(L)'
;STTGPLMQAWYARSFNSLMPYRLYALSNLASMLALLSYPVLVEPFFVVAQQANAWSVGYVFFVIACLASAWQSWQGVSGELERRPASSEPVARPPLRECLLWIGLAMTASILLLALTRHLTQDVAPVPFLWVVPLSIYLLSFILCFDAPRYYHRRGFLIALPIAFIALDQVLAEVGMPV
;
A
#
# COMPACT_ATOMS: atom_id res chain seq x y z
N SER A 1 1.18 -3.73 5.66
CA SER A 1 2.25 -3.88 6.67
C SER A 1 1.84 -3.31 8.01
N THR A 2 1.96 -4.10 9.07
CA THR A 2 1.55 -3.79 10.45
C THR A 2 2.43 -2.73 11.14
N THR A 3 3.64 -2.48 10.64
CA THR A 3 4.60 -1.51 11.19
C THR A 3 4.43 -0.07 10.69
N GLY A 4 3.65 0.12 9.62
CA GLY A 4 3.45 1.43 8.98
C GLY A 4 2.84 2.48 9.93
N PRO A 5 1.68 2.19 10.57
CA PRO A 5 1.04 3.16 11.47
C PRO A 5 1.90 3.53 12.68
N LEU A 6 2.66 2.57 13.23
CA LEU A 6 3.54 2.82 14.38
C LEU A 6 4.73 3.72 13.99
N MET A 7 5.39 3.44 12.86
CA MET A 7 6.48 4.28 12.33
C MET A 7 5.97 5.67 11.93
N GLN A 8 4.78 5.77 11.33
CA GLN A 8 4.16 7.05 10.99
C GLN A 8 3.81 7.86 12.24
N ALA A 9 3.33 7.22 13.31
CA ALA A 9 3.06 7.87 14.59
C ALA A 9 4.34 8.37 15.27
N TRP A 10 5.43 7.60 15.23
CA TRP A 10 6.72 8.02 15.78
C TRP A 10 7.37 9.13 14.96
N TYR A 11 7.24 9.09 13.63
CA TYR A 11 7.72 10.13 12.74
C TYR A 11 6.92 11.44 12.88
N ALA A 12 5.59 11.37 12.96
CA ALA A 12 4.72 12.54 13.15
C ALA A 12 4.87 13.18 14.55
N ARG A 13 5.34 12.41 15.54
CA ARG A 13 5.76 12.92 16.86
C ARG A 13 7.13 13.61 16.76
N SER A 14 8.13 12.92 16.22
CA SER A 14 9.52 13.42 16.19
C SER A 14 9.75 14.59 15.22
N PHE A 15 8.97 14.66 14.14
CA PHE A 15 9.02 15.73 13.15
C PHE A 15 7.62 16.33 13.02
N ASN A 16 7.47 17.60 13.40
CA ASN A 16 6.26 18.41 13.33
C ASN A 16 5.86 18.74 11.87
N SER A 17 5.88 17.73 10.99
CA SER A 17 5.79 17.85 9.54
C SER A 17 4.36 17.63 9.05
N LEU A 18 3.96 18.46 8.09
CA LEU A 18 2.59 18.59 7.58
C LEU A 18 2.10 17.42 6.70
N MET A 19 2.90 16.37 6.43
CA MET A 19 2.51 15.28 5.52
C MET A 19 2.90 13.86 5.99
N PRO A 20 2.16 13.28 6.97
CA PRO A 20 2.44 11.95 7.55
C PRO A 20 2.38 10.76 6.59
N TYR A 21 1.71 10.92 5.44
CA TYR A 21 1.36 9.80 4.55
C TYR A 21 2.43 9.46 3.50
N ARG A 22 3.46 10.30 3.31
CA ARG A 22 4.50 10.08 2.29
C ARG A 22 5.36 8.85 2.55
N LEU A 23 5.58 8.49 3.82
CA LEU A 23 6.29 7.25 4.19
C LEU A 23 5.53 6.00 3.74
N TYR A 24 4.19 6.04 3.77
CA TYR A 24 3.37 4.94 3.27
C TYR A 24 3.47 4.83 1.75
N ALA A 25 3.40 5.96 1.02
CA ALA A 25 3.58 5.95 -0.43
C ALA A 25 4.99 5.46 -0.82
N LEU A 26 6.04 5.93 -0.15
CA LEU A 26 7.42 5.49 -0.38
C LEU A 26 7.60 3.98 -0.14
N SER A 27 6.99 3.43 0.93
CA SER A 27 7.04 1.98 1.19
C SER A 27 6.31 1.17 0.12
N ASN A 28 5.15 1.63 -0.36
CA ASN A 28 4.44 0.94 -1.45
C ASN A 28 5.21 1.04 -2.77
N LEU A 29 5.90 2.15 -3.03
CA LEU A 29 6.78 2.31 -4.18
C LEU A 29 7.96 1.35 -4.13
N ALA A 30 8.61 1.20 -2.98
CA ALA A 30 9.69 0.22 -2.79
C ALA A 30 9.19 -1.21 -3.04
N SER A 31 8.01 -1.57 -2.52
CA SER A 31 7.38 -2.87 -2.78
C SER A 31 7.07 -3.09 -4.26
N MET A 32 6.56 -2.06 -4.96
CA MET A 32 6.27 -2.15 -6.40
C MET A 32 7.55 -2.34 -7.22
N LEU A 33 8.62 -1.59 -6.91
CA LEU A 33 9.92 -1.75 -7.55
C LEU A 33 10.49 -3.14 -7.30
N ALA A 34 10.40 -3.67 -6.08
CA ALA A 34 10.84 -5.02 -5.77
C ALA A 34 10.06 -6.08 -6.56
N LEU A 35 8.74 -5.94 -6.64
CA LEU A 35 7.86 -6.83 -7.39
C LEU A 35 8.21 -6.87 -8.89
N LEU A 36 8.45 -5.70 -9.50
CA LEU A 36 8.79 -5.59 -10.91
C LEU A 36 10.24 -6.04 -11.20
N SER A 37 11.17 -5.75 -10.29
CA SER A 37 12.59 -6.08 -10.47
C SER A 37 12.86 -7.56 -10.25
N TYR A 38 12.06 -8.26 -9.43
CA TYR A 38 12.30 -9.66 -9.10
C TYR A 38 12.35 -10.59 -10.35
N PRO A 39 11.31 -10.65 -11.20
CA PRO A 39 11.34 -11.56 -12.34
C PRO A 39 12.26 -11.10 -13.49
N VAL A 40 12.64 -9.81 -13.55
CA VAL A 40 13.47 -9.26 -14.65
C VAL A 40 14.96 -9.24 -14.31
N LEU A 41 15.33 -8.94 -13.06
CA LEU A 41 16.72 -8.79 -12.61
C LEU A 41 17.17 -9.87 -11.63
N VAL A 42 16.28 -10.44 -10.83
CA VAL A 42 16.69 -11.37 -9.77
C VAL A 42 16.62 -12.82 -10.26
N GLU A 43 15.49 -13.23 -10.81
CA GLU A 43 15.26 -14.58 -11.33
C GLU A 43 16.25 -15.00 -12.43
N PRO A 44 16.63 -14.16 -13.41
CA PRO A 44 17.52 -14.59 -14.49
C PRO A 44 19.01 -14.66 -14.09
N PHE A 45 19.41 -13.88 -13.08
CA PHE A 45 20.84 -13.65 -12.79
C PHE A 45 21.32 -14.28 -11.48
N PHE A 46 20.41 -14.63 -10.56
CA PHE A 46 20.78 -15.10 -9.21
C PHE A 46 20.21 -16.47 -8.87
N VAL A 47 21.09 -17.38 -8.46
CA VAL A 47 20.72 -18.67 -7.89
C VAL A 47 20.03 -18.49 -6.52
N VAL A 48 19.03 -19.33 -6.22
CA VAL A 48 18.19 -19.22 -5.00
C VAL A 48 19.01 -19.12 -3.71
N ALA A 49 20.14 -19.83 -3.61
CA ALA A 49 21.02 -19.76 -2.44
C ALA A 49 21.64 -18.37 -2.22
N GLN A 50 21.99 -17.67 -3.30
CA GLN A 50 22.53 -16.30 -3.21
C GLN A 50 21.44 -15.31 -2.80
N GLN A 51 20.20 -15.51 -3.26
CA GLN A 51 19.05 -14.71 -2.83
C GLN A 51 18.78 -14.86 -1.33
N ALA A 52 18.83 -16.09 -0.80
CA ALA A 52 18.64 -16.36 0.63
C ALA A 52 19.71 -15.68 1.50
N ASN A 53 20.97 -15.72 1.08
CA ASN A 53 22.07 -15.04 1.78
C ASN A 53 21.92 -13.52 1.72
N ALA A 54 21.64 -12.95 0.54
CA ALA A 54 21.41 -11.52 0.38
C ALA A 54 20.20 -11.03 1.23
N TRP A 55 19.13 -11.82 1.27
CA TRP A 55 17.95 -11.52 2.08
C TRP A 55 18.24 -11.59 3.57
N SER A 56 19.04 -12.55 4.00
CA SER A 56 19.47 -12.67 5.41
C SER A 56 20.27 -11.46 5.85
N VAL A 57 21.23 -11.00 5.03
CA VAL A 57 22.00 -9.78 5.29
C VAL A 57 21.07 -8.55 5.33
N GLY A 58 20.17 -8.41 4.36
CA GLY A 58 19.19 -7.33 4.33
C GLY A 58 18.27 -7.30 5.56
N TYR A 59 17.85 -8.47 6.03
CA TYR A 59 17.03 -8.59 7.24
C TYR A 59 17.78 -8.17 8.50
N VAL A 60 19.06 -8.53 8.64
CA VAL A 60 19.90 -8.08 9.76
C VAL A 60 20.03 -6.55 9.75
N PHE A 61 20.28 -5.94 8.60
CA PHE A 61 20.29 -4.47 8.47
C PHE A 61 18.94 -3.85 8.86
N PHE A 62 17.82 -4.44 8.45
CA PHE A 62 16.49 -3.99 8.83
C PHE A 62 16.27 -4.04 10.35
N VAL A 63 16.68 -5.13 11.00
CA VAL A 63 16.61 -5.27 12.47
C VAL A 63 17.44 -4.20 13.17
N ILE A 64 18.67 -3.94 12.71
CA ILE A 64 19.53 -2.87 13.25
C ILE A 64 18.86 -1.51 13.10
N ALA A 65 18.29 -1.20 11.93
CA ALA A 65 17.59 0.05 11.68
C ALA A 65 16.36 0.22 12.58
N CYS A 66 15.59 -0.85 12.81
CA CYS A 66 14.47 -0.85 13.75
C CYS A 66 14.93 -0.59 15.19
N LEU A 67 16.01 -1.24 15.65
CA LEU A 67 16.57 -1.04 16.98
C LEU A 67 17.10 0.38 17.16
N ALA A 68 17.81 0.92 16.16
CA ALA A 68 18.29 2.30 16.17
C ALA A 68 17.13 3.30 16.22
N SER A 69 16.06 3.07 15.46
CA SER A 69 14.85 3.91 15.46
C SER A 69 14.13 3.87 16.81
N ALA A 70 14.04 2.69 17.44
CA ALA A 70 13.49 2.54 18.80
C ALA A 70 14.32 3.27 19.84
N TRP A 71 15.65 3.15 19.76
CA TRP A 71 16.56 3.84 20.64
C TRP A 71 16.45 5.37 20.51
N GLN A 72 16.42 5.87 19.28
CA GLN A 72 16.27 7.31 19.00
C GLN A 72 14.93 7.85 19.49
N SER A 73 13.84 7.08 19.32
CA SER A 73 12.51 7.43 19.82
C SER A 73 12.47 7.49 21.35
N TRP A 74 13.08 6.53 22.04
CA TRP A 74 13.15 6.55 23.51
C TRP A 74 13.93 7.75 24.06
N GLN A 75 14.92 8.27 23.34
CA GLN A 75 15.67 9.47 23.77
C GLN A 75 14.91 10.78 23.50
N GLY A 76 14.02 10.83 22.50
CA GLY A 76 13.26 12.03 22.15
C GLY A 76 11.90 12.18 22.86
N VAL A 77 11.32 11.10 23.38
CA VAL A 77 9.94 11.08 23.90
C VAL A 77 9.80 11.71 25.30
N SER A 78 10.88 11.83 26.08
CA SER A 78 10.82 12.40 27.44
C SER A 78 10.54 13.92 27.47
N GLY A 79 10.64 14.64 26.35
CA GLY A 79 10.47 16.10 26.30
C GLY A 79 9.17 16.63 25.69
N GLU A 80 8.43 15.82 24.92
CA GLU A 80 7.28 16.30 24.13
C GLU A 80 5.90 15.95 24.69
N LEU A 81 5.79 14.96 25.59
CA LEU A 81 4.52 14.62 26.26
C LEU A 81 3.94 15.80 27.07
N GLU A 82 4.77 16.76 27.46
CA GLU A 82 4.39 17.93 28.25
C GLU A 82 3.98 19.15 27.38
N ARG A 83 4.30 19.19 26.07
CA ARG A 83 4.33 20.47 25.31
C ARG A 83 3.25 20.68 24.25
N ARG A 84 2.41 19.68 23.95
CA ARG A 84 1.19 19.94 23.17
C ARG A 84 0.05 20.29 24.11
N PRO A 85 -0.43 21.55 24.15
CA PRO A 85 -1.72 21.81 24.77
C PRO A 85 -2.74 20.99 23.98
N ALA A 86 -3.36 20.02 24.63
CA ALA A 86 -4.51 19.32 24.08
C ALA A 86 -5.55 20.40 23.81
N SER A 87 -5.71 20.79 22.54
CA SER A 87 -6.88 21.52 22.10
C SER A 87 -8.05 20.54 22.24
N SER A 88 -8.70 20.60 23.40
CA SER A 88 -9.86 19.81 23.82
C SER A 88 -11.13 20.22 23.06
N GLU A 89 -11.03 20.44 21.76
CA GLU A 89 -12.19 20.55 20.88
C GLU A 89 -12.71 19.12 20.67
N PRO A 90 -13.96 18.81 21.04
CA PRO A 90 -14.53 17.49 20.79
C PRO A 90 -14.63 17.29 19.27
N VAL A 91 -13.70 16.51 18.72
CA VAL A 91 -13.80 16.08 17.31
C VAL A 91 -15.05 15.23 17.18
N ALA A 92 -16.05 15.76 16.47
CA ALA A 92 -17.30 15.05 16.22
C ALA A 92 -17.01 13.69 15.58
N ARG A 93 -17.58 12.62 16.15
CA ARG A 93 -17.39 11.26 15.63
C ARG A 93 -17.95 11.17 14.20
N PRO A 94 -17.24 10.53 13.26
CA PRO A 94 -17.75 10.37 11.91
C PRO A 94 -19.06 9.55 11.92
N PRO A 95 -20.04 9.92 11.09
CA PRO A 95 -21.32 9.21 11.01
C PRO A 95 -21.12 7.80 10.43
N LEU A 96 -21.96 6.84 10.83
CA LEU A 96 -21.88 5.44 10.36
C LEU A 96 -21.88 5.30 8.84
N ARG A 97 -22.60 6.17 8.12
CA ARG A 97 -22.62 6.20 6.66
C ARG A 97 -21.24 6.44 6.07
N GLU A 98 -20.45 7.32 6.68
CA GLU A 98 -19.09 7.61 6.23
C GLU A 98 -18.16 6.43 6.48
N CYS A 99 -18.26 5.80 7.66
CA CYS A 99 -17.55 4.55 7.95
C CYS A 99 -17.90 3.44 6.95
N LEU A 100 -19.19 3.25 6.63
CA LEU A 100 -19.64 2.27 5.64
C LEU A 100 -19.14 2.59 4.23
N LEU A 101 -19.10 3.86 3.84
CA LEU A 101 -18.52 4.27 2.56
C LEU A 101 -17.02 3.98 2.50
N TRP A 102 -16.27 4.24 3.58
CA TRP A 102 -14.85 3.89 3.64
C TRP A 102 -14.62 2.39 3.50
N ILE A 103 -15.42 1.59 4.20
CA ILE A 103 -15.36 0.12 4.11
C ILE A 103 -15.73 -0.34 2.70
N GLY A 104 -16.82 0.16 2.13
CA GLY A 104 -17.30 -0.21 0.80
C GLY A 104 -16.29 0.09 -0.29
N LEU A 105 -15.70 1.29 -0.28
CA LEU A 105 -14.68 1.69 -1.26
C LEU A 105 -13.41 0.83 -1.15
N ALA A 106 -12.94 0.55 0.07
CA ALA A 106 -11.79 -0.32 0.29
C ALA A 106 -12.08 -1.79 -0.10
N MET A 107 -13.31 -2.25 0.15
CA MET A 107 -13.80 -3.57 -0.21
C MET A 107 -13.82 -3.74 -1.73
N THR A 108 -14.34 -2.76 -2.48
CA THR A 108 -14.38 -2.83 -3.95
C THR A 108 -12.99 -3.02 -4.54
N ALA A 109 -12.01 -2.21 -4.14
CA ALA A 109 -10.64 -2.33 -4.64
C ALA A 109 -10.01 -3.71 -4.31
N SER A 110 -10.27 -4.23 -3.11
CA SER A 110 -9.75 -5.52 -2.66
C SER A 110 -10.42 -6.70 -3.39
N ILE A 111 -11.74 -6.64 -3.59
CA ILE A 111 -12.50 -7.66 -4.34
C ILE A 111 -12.07 -7.66 -5.81
N LEU A 112 -11.88 -6.50 -6.44
CA LEU A 112 -11.39 -6.39 -7.81
C LEU A 112 -10.01 -7.05 -7.97
N LEU A 113 -9.07 -6.73 -7.09
CA LEU A 113 -7.74 -7.35 -7.11
C LEU A 113 -7.84 -8.87 -6.92
N LEU A 114 -8.63 -9.32 -5.95
CA LEU A 114 -8.80 -10.74 -5.66
C LEU A 114 -9.47 -11.49 -6.81
N ALA A 115 -10.54 -10.94 -7.39
CA ALA A 115 -11.27 -11.53 -8.51
C ALA A 115 -10.38 -11.61 -9.76
N LEU A 116 -9.66 -10.54 -10.09
CA LEU A 116 -8.74 -10.52 -11.22
C LEU A 116 -7.59 -11.52 -11.01
N THR A 117 -6.97 -11.53 -9.83
CA THR A 117 -5.90 -12.49 -9.54
C THR A 117 -6.42 -13.93 -9.59
N ARG A 118 -7.61 -14.20 -9.05
CA ARG A 118 -8.24 -15.54 -9.13
C ARG A 118 -8.47 -15.97 -10.57
N HIS A 119 -9.12 -15.13 -11.37
CA HIS A 119 -9.38 -15.39 -12.78
C HIS A 119 -8.08 -15.69 -13.54
N LEU A 120 -7.06 -14.85 -13.35
CA LEU A 120 -5.74 -15.08 -13.92
C LEU A 120 -5.15 -16.41 -13.48
N THR A 121 -5.17 -16.76 -12.19
CA THR A 121 -4.58 -18.04 -11.72
C THR A 121 -5.36 -19.29 -12.14
N GLN A 122 -6.65 -19.17 -12.44
CA GLN A 122 -7.52 -20.31 -12.77
C GLN A 122 -7.63 -20.54 -14.28
N ASP A 123 -7.75 -19.48 -15.08
CA ASP A 123 -8.08 -19.58 -16.51
C ASP A 123 -6.88 -19.35 -17.44
N VAL A 124 -5.84 -18.66 -16.97
CA VAL A 124 -4.66 -18.30 -17.78
C VAL A 124 -3.41 -18.72 -17.02
N ALA A 125 -2.86 -19.90 -17.33
CA ALA A 125 -1.69 -20.53 -16.71
C ALA A 125 -0.89 -19.66 -15.70
N PRO A 126 -0.64 -20.12 -14.45
CA PRO A 126 -0.07 -19.30 -13.38
C PRO A 126 1.39 -18.91 -13.67
N VAL A 127 1.56 -17.86 -14.48
CA VAL A 127 2.85 -17.29 -14.85
C VAL A 127 3.11 -16.07 -13.96
N PRO A 128 4.29 -15.97 -13.30
CA PRO A 128 4.60 -14.89 -12.37
C PRO A 128 4.52 -13.47 -12.94
N PHE A 129 4.49 -13.28 -14.25
CA PHE A 129 4.32 -11.95 -14.86
C PHE A 129 2.86 -11.49 -14.89
N LEU A 130 1.91 -12.42 -14.98
CA LEU A 130 0.50 -12.12 -15.25
C LEU A 130 -0.17 -11.43 -14.05
N TRP A 131 0.05 -11.95 -12.84
CA TRP A 131 -0.44 -11.39 -11.57
C TRP A 131 0.34 -10.16 -11.06
N VAL A 132 1.56 -9.91 -11.56
CA VAL A 132 2.37 -8.73 -11.19
C VAL A 132 1.74 -7.45 -11.74
N VAL A 133 1.09 -7.51 -12.91
CA VAL A 133 0.41 -6.37 -13.54
C VAL A 133 -0.75 -5.84 -12.67
N PRO A 134 -1.76 -6.67 -12.28
CA PRO A 134 -2.81 -6.26 -11.36
C PRO A 134 -2.29 -5.67 -10.04
N LEU A 135 -1.28 -6.31 -9.46
CA LEU A 135 -0.75 -5.92 -8.16
C LEU A 135 0.02 -4.59 -8.26
N SER A 136 0.73 -4.35 -9.36
CA SER A 136 1.41 -3.08 -9.61
C SER A 136 0.44 -1.93 -9.77
N ILE A 137 -0.66 -2.12 -10.51
CA ILE A 137 -1.72 -1.10 -10.66
C ILE A 137 -2.36 -0.77 -9.30
N TYR A 138 -2.60 -1.79 -8.48
CA TYR A 138 -3.12 -1.63 -7.13
C TYR A 138 -2.16 -0.83 -6.23
N LEU A 139 -0.87 -1.16 -6.21
CA LEU A 139 0.14 -0.41 -5.46
C LEU A 139 0.30 1.03 -5.97
N LEU A 140 0.31 1.24 -7.29
CA LEU A 140 0.36 2.57 -7.90
C LEU A 140 -0.80 3.45 -7.44
N SER A 141 -2.00 2.88 -7.35
CA SER A 141 -3.19 3.59 -6.86
C SER A 141 -2.99 4.09 -5.43
N PHE A 142 -2.38 3.26 -4.55
CA PHE A 142 -2.04 3.67 -3.20
C PHE A 142 -0.94 4.74 -3.14
N ILE A 143 0.12 4.59 -3.94
CA ILE A 143 1.21 5.57 -4.01
C ILE A 143 0.64 6.95 -4.39
N LEU A 144 -0.18 7.00 -5.44
CA LEU A 144 -0.78 8.25 -5.91
C LEU A 144 -1.77 8.85 -4.89
N CYS A 145 -2.56 8.02 -4.21
CA CYS A 145 -3.54 8.47 -3.23
C CYS A 145 -2.88 9.06 -1.97
N PHE A 146 -1.73 8.52 -1.56
CA PHE A 146 -1.07 8.87 -0.30
C PHE A 146 0.20 9.74 -0.42
N ASP A 147 0.78 9.94 -1.61
CA ASP A 147 2.00 10.76 -1.77
C ASP A 147 1.73 12.28 -1.76
N ALA A 148 0.69 12.77 -2.44
CA ALA A 148 0.39 14.20 -2.43
C ALA A 148 -1.11 14.54 -2.58
N PRO A 149 -1.64 15.49 -1.78
CA PRO A 149 -3.03 15.95 -1.89
C PRO A 149 -3.39 16.54 -3.26
N ARG A 150 -2.39 16.89 -4.09
CA ARG A 150 -2.56 17.58 -5.37
C ARG A 150 -3.06 16.68 -6.50
N TYR A 151 -2.97 15.36 -6.36
CA TYR A 151 -3.39 14.41 -7.40
C TYR A 151 -4.84 13.93 -7.27
N TYR A 152 -5.50 14.19 -6.13
CA TYR A 152 -6.89 13.79 -5.91
C TYR A 152 -7.87 14.69 -6.67
N HIS A 153 -8.25 14.28 -7.88
CA HIS A 153 -9.32 14.91 -8.65
C HIS A 153 -10.61 14.11 -8.49
N ARG A 154 -11.46 14.52 -7.54
CA ARG A 154 -12.74 13.85 -7.20
C ARG A 154 -13.58 13.52 -8.44
N ARG A 155 -13.65 14.43 -9.42
CA ARG A 155 -14.40 14.23 -10.66
C ARG A 155 -13.79 13.14 -11.55
N GLY A 156 -12.46 13.10 -11.68
CA GLY A 156 -11.77 12.09 -12.50
C GLY A 156 -11.94 10.69 -11.93
N PHE A 157 -11.76 10.51 -10.62
CA PHE A 157 -11.95 9.21 -9.96
C PHE A 157 -13.40 8.73 -10.00
N LEU A 158 -14.39 9.63 -9.87
CA LEU A 158 -15.80 9.29 -9.98
C LEU A 158 -16.20 8.85 -11.39
N ILE A 159 -15.52 9.33 -12.43
CA ILE A 159 -15.74 8.89 -13.82
C ILE A 159 -14.98 7.59 -14.12
N ALA A 160 -13.78 7.42 -13.55
CA ALA A 160 -13.00 6.20 -13.71
C ALA A 160 -13.66 4.98 -13.06
N LEU A 161 -14.42 5.17 -11.98
CA LEU A 161 -15.10 4.09 -11.26
C LEU A 161 -16.12 3.31 -12.12
N PRO A 162 -17.12 3.94 -12.77
CA PRO A 162 -18.04 3.21 -13.65
C PRO A 162 -17.33 2.59 -14.85
N ILE A 163 -16.28 3.23 -15.40
CA ILE A 163 -15.48 2.66 -16.48
C ILE A 163 -14.80 1.36 -16.03
N ALA A 164 -14.21 1.35 -14.83
CA ALA A 164 -13.58 0.16 -14.27
C ALA A 164 -14.59 -0.96 -14.00
N PHE A 165 -15.81 -0.64 -13.56
CA PHE A 165 -16.89 -1.61 -13.41
C PHE A 165 -17.36 -2.19 -14.74
N ILE A 166 -17.51 -1.36 -15.78
CA ILE A 166 -17.88 -1.82 -17.13
C ILE A 166 -16.79 -2.70 -17.72
N ALA A 167 -15.51 -2.32 -17.57
CA ALA A 167 -14.39 -3.14 -18.02
C ALA A 167 -14.35 -4.50 -17.30
N LEU A 168 -14.61 -4.52 -15.98
CA LEU A 168 -14.73 -5.77 -15.23
C LEU A 168 -15.89 -6.63 -15.73
N ASP A 169 -17.06 -6.02 -15.94
CA ASP A 169 -18.26 -6.70 -16.45
C ASP A 169 -17.99 -7.32 -17.83
N GLN A 170 -17.34 -6.58 -18.73
CA GLN A 170 -16.95 -7.10 -20.05
C GLN A 170 -15.97 -8.26 -19.97
N VAL A 171 -14.93 -8.17 -19.12
CA VAL A 171 -13.97 -9.25 -18.92
C VAL A 171 -14.66 -10.49 -18.34
N LEU A 172 -15.59 -10.33 -17.41
CA LEU A 172 -16.36 -11.45 -16.85
C LEU A 172 -17.34 -12.04 -17.88
N ALA A 173 -17.96 -11.19 -18.70
CA ALA A 173 -18.91 -11.60 -19.74
C ALA A 173 -18.22 -12.31 -20.92
N GLU A 174 -16.99 -11.94 -21.27
CA GLU A 174 -16.21 -12.60 -22.32
C GLU A 174 -15.73 -14.00 -21.90
N VAL A 175 -15.57 -14.25 -20.59
CA VAL A 175 -15.06 -15.51 -20.03
C VAL A 175 -16.20 -16.44 -19.60
N GLY A 176 -17.35 -15.88 -19.22
CA GLY A 176 -18.56 -16.63 -18.90
C GLY A 176 -19.42 -16.93 -20.13
N MET A 177 -19.11 -18.06 -20.80
CA MET A 177 -19.92 -18.88 -21.73
C MET A 177 -21.14 -18.27 -22.50
N PRO A 178 -21.28 -18.61 -23.81
CA PRO A 178 -22.49 -18.30 -24.59
C PRO A 178 -23.74 -18.91 -23.94
N VAL A 179 -24.84 -18.17 -23.97
CA VAL A 179 -26.19 -18.64 -23.62
C VAL A 179 -26.54 -19.92 -24.37
#